data_AF-A0A533SP03-F1
#
_entry.id   AF-A0A533SP03-F1
#
_cell.length_a   1.000
_cell.length_b   1.000
_cell.length_c   1.000
_cell.angle_alpha   90.00
_cell.angle_beta   90.00
_cell.angle_gamma   90.00
#
_symmetry.space_group_name_H-M   'P 1'
#
loop_
_entity.id
_entity.type
_entity.pdbx_description
1 polymer ?
#
loop_
_entity_poly.entity_id
_entity_poly.type
_entity_poly.pdbx_seq_one_letter_code
_entity_poly.pdbx_strand_id
1 'polypeptide(L)'
;MRLKFSAKEGVRAFVGGRPLFLLLIFVFLPALALGADGRALAQKAAEAGLGNSGGWLALLHYPKTSGESQSAVDDPKFFLSPNGKRDPAAELWATIEALLADNSSKTEKENPICRFPARKRFVKESLGLSDGDFPAASCPDYDTYIGKVSPHSASIIFATAHMNSPGSMFGHTLLLIDPDMQSKILGYAVNYAAEVDQSDDPFSYAAKGLLGLYPGKFSLLPYWEKIAEYGAMEQRDVWEYRLNLTEEEAFRMAEHTWELREMYSDYFFLDENCSYNILFLLEVARPGVSLTGGYGGWVIPLDTLKDVIDQNLVA
;
A
#
# COMPACT_ATOMS: atom_id res chain seq x y z
N MET A 1 -63.56 -38.16 92.27
CA MET A 1 -62.40 -38.74 92.98
C MET A 1 -61.15 -38.46 92.15
N ARG A 2 -60.19 -37.75 92.75
CA ARG A 2 -58.80 -37.46 92.31
C ARG A 2 -58.55 -36.65 91.02
N LEU A 3 -58.11 -35.41 91.29
CA LEU A 3 -57.30 -34.50 90.50
C LEU A 3 -56.04 -35.13 89.89
N LYS A 4 -55.60 -34.62 88.72
CA LYS A 4 -54.25 -34.06 88.53
C LYS A 4 -54.17 -33.15 87.28
N PHE A 5 -53.46 -32.05 87.48
CA PHE A 5 -53.16 -30.94 86.56
C PHE A 5 -52.21 -31.33 85.41
N SER A 6 -52.26 -30.63 84.26
CA SER A 6 -51.24 -29.62 83.88
C SER A 6 -51.20 -29.25 82.38
N ALA A 7 -51.60 -28.01 82.10
CA ALA A 7 -51.00 -26.97 81.24
C ALA A 7 -50.72 -27.15 79.72
N LYS A 8 -51.37 -26.23 78.97
CA LYS A 8 -50.87 -25.25 77.97
C LYS A 8 -50.32 -25.75 76.63
N GLU A 9 -51.05 -25.49 75.53
CA GLU A 9 -50.97 -24.32 74.60
C GLU A 9 -49.98 -24.55 73.44
N GLY A 10 -50.42 -24.36 72.20
CA GLY A 10 -49.53 -24.18 71.05
C GLY A 10 -50.05 -24.76 69.74
N VAL A 11 -50.90 -24.00 69.04
CA VAL A 11 -51.32 -24.22 67.65
C VAL A 11 -50.09 -24.25 66.73
N ARG A 12 -50.00 -25.25 65.83
CA ARG A 12 -49.08 -25.22 64.67
C ARG A 12 -49.85 -25.49 63.39
N ALA A 13 -49.91 -24.47 62.55
CA ALA A 13 -50.41 -24.51 61.19
C ALA A 13 -49.47 -25.30 60.28
N PHE A 14 -50.04 -26.12 59.40
CA PHE A 14 -49.35 -26.89 58.38
C PHE A 14 -49.42 -26.10 57.06
N VAL A 15 -48.30 -25.51 56.62
CA VAL A 15 -48.18 -24.83 55.32
C VAL A 15 -47.31 -25.69 54.41
N GLY A 16 -47.85 -26.03 53.24
CA GLY A 16 -47.22 -26.89 52.25
C GLY A 16 -45.99 -26.25 51.60
N GLY A 17 -44.91 -27.03 51.49
CA GLY A 17 -43.71 -26.67 50.74
C GLY A 17 -43.80 -27.13 49.29
N ARG A 18 -43.69 -26.20 48.34
CA ARG A 18 -43.33 -26.47 46.94
C ARG A 18 -41.80 -26.36 46.81
N PRO A 19 -41.10 -27.23 46.06
CA PRO A 19 -39.67 -27.08 45.86
C PRO A 19 -39.41 -25.93 44.88
N LEU A 20 -38.58 -24.98 45.28
CA LEU A 20 -38.15 -23.85 44.46
C LEU A 20 -37.03 -24.33 43.53
N PHE A 21 -37.33 -24.55 42.26
CA PHE A 21 -36.35 -24.85 41.22
C PHE A 21 -35.65 -23.53 40.83
N LEU A 22 -34.43 -23.30 41.32
CA LEU A 22 -33.58 -22.18 40.92
C LEU A 22 -33.08 -22.43 39.50
N LEU A 23 -33.77 -21.85 38.52
CA LEU A 23 -33.33 -21.83 37.13
C LEU A 23 -32.16 -20.84 37.01
N LEU A 24 -30.93 -21.35 36.97
CA LEU A 24 -29.75 -20.59 36.57
C LEU A 24 -29.87 -20.26 35.08
N ILE A 25 -30.43 -19.09 34.78
CA ILE A 25 -30.40 -18.52 33.42
C ILE A 25 -28.96 -18.09 33.16
N PHE A 26 -28.19 -18.92 32.46
CA PHE A 26 -26.98 -18.48 31.77
C PHE A 26 -27.42 -17.52 30.67
N VAL A 27 -27.40 -16.23 30.97
CA VAL A 27 -27.47 -15.19 29.94
C VAL A 27 -26.17 -15.31 29.15
N PHE A 28 -26.23 -15.99 28.01
CA PHE A 28 -25.24 -15.82 26.95
C PHE A 28 -25.35 -14.35 26.52
N LEU A 29 -24.50 -13.48 27.08
CA LEU A 29 -24.24 -12.21 26.43
C LEU A 29 -23.71 -12.56 25.04
N PRO A 30 -24.37 -12.12 23.95
CA PRO A 30 -23.70 -12.15 22.67
C PRO A 30 -22.47 -11.27 22.84
N ALA A 31 -21.29 -11.85 22.64
CA ALA A 31 -20.10 -11.05 22.42
C ALA A 31 -20.42 -10.17 21.20
N LEU A 32 -20.81 -8.92 21.44
CA LEU A 32 -20.71 -7.91 20.41
C LEU A 32 -19.24 -7.95 20.00
N ALA A 33 -18.98 -8.36 18.76
CA ALA A 33 -17.72 -8.04 18.12
C ALA A 33 -17.62 -6.52 18.18
N LEU A 34 -16.87 -5.99 19.16
CA LEU A 34 -16.43 -4.61 19.15
C LEU A 34 -15.47 -4.53 17.95
N GLY A 35 -16.00 -4.24 16.77
CA GLY A 35 -15.18 -3.74 15.68
C GLY A 35 -14.40 -2.55 16.21
N ALA A 36 -13.11 -2.48 15.90
CA ALA A 36 -12.26 -1.41 16.39
C ALA A 36 -12.85 -0.06 15.94
N ASP A 37 -13.06 0.86 16.87
CA ASP A 37 -13.57 2.19 16.55
C ASP A 37 -12.51 2.93 15.70
N GLY A 38 -12.81 3.10 14.41
CA GLY A 38 -11.88 3.70 13.45
C GLY A 38 -11.44 5.10 13.84
N ARG A 39 -12.27 5.87 14.55
CA ARG A 39 -11.88 7.19 15.05
C ARG A 39 -10.88 7.10 16.19
N ALA A 40 -11.09 6.18 17.13
CA ALA A 40 -10.17 5.96 18.23
C ALA A 40 -8.80 5.49 17.72
N LEU A 41 -8.77 4.62 16.70
CA LEU A 41 -7.54 4.19 16.07
C LEU A 41 -6.85 5.29 15.24
N ALA A 42 -7.62 6.12 14.53
CA ALA A 42 -7.07 7.27 13.82
C ALA A 42 -6.44 8.29 14.78
N GLN A 43 -7.10 8.54 15.93
CA GLN A 43 -6.54 9.37 17.01
C GLN A 43 -5.24 8.78 17.57
N LYS A 44 -5.20 7.47 17.85
CA LYS A 44 -3.98 6.77 18.29
C LYS A 44 -2.85 6.91 17.27
N ALA A 45 -3.15 6.79 15.98
CA ALA A 45 -2.17 6.95 14.90
C ALA A 45 -1.63 8.39 14.83
N ALA A 46 -2.49 9.39 15.01
CA ALA A 46 -2.11 10.80 15.06
C ALA A 46 -1.19 11.10 16.26
N GLU A 47 -1.52 10.59 17.46
CA GLU A 47 -0.70 10.75 18.66
C GLU A 47 0.67 10.08 18.54
N ALA A 48 0.74 8.95 17.84
CA ALA A 48 1.99 8.27 17.52
C ALA A 48 2.79 8.93 16.38
N GLY A 49 2.27 10.01 15.77
CA GLY A 49 2.95 10.72 14.68
C GLY A 49 3.07 9.91 13.39
N LEU A 50 2.24 8.87 13.20
CA LEU A 50 2.35 7.95 12.06
C LEU A 50 2.15 8.63 10.70
N GLY A 51 1.37 9.71 10.66
CA GLY A 51 1.14 10.52 9.46
C GLY A 51 2.40 11.17 8.88
N ASN A 52 3.49 11.25 9.64
CA ASN A 52 4.79 11.76 9.16
C ASN A 52 5.89 10.66 9.21
N SER A 53 5.51 9.40 9.41
CA SER A 53 6.46 8.30 9.43
C SER A 53 6.99 8.02 8.02
N GLY A 54 8.26 7.60 7.92
CA GLY A 54 8.90 7.37 6.60
C GLY A 54 8.17 6.35 5.73
N GLY A 55 7.63 5.28 6.32
CA GLY A 55 6.86 4.26 5.58
C GLY A 55 5.53 4.81 5.05
N TRP A 56 4.85 5.65 5.82
CA TRP A 56 3.60 6.28 5.37
C TRP A 56 3.85 7.31 4.27
N LEU A 57 4.88 8.14 4.43
CA LEU A 57 5.27 9.12 3.41
C LEU A 57 5.69 8.43 2.10
N ALA A 58 6.38 7.29 2.18
CA ALA A 58 6.72 6.49 0.99
C ALA A 58 5.47 5.94 0.29
N LEU A 59 4.49 5.40 1.03
CA LEU A 59 3.21 4.93 0.47
C LEU A 59 2.41 6.05 -0.20
N LEU A 60 2.58 7.29 0.24
CA LEU A 60 1.95 8.46 -0.36
C LEU A 60 2.84 9.18 -1.37
N HIS A 61 4.03 8.67 -1.69
CA HIS A 61 5.00 9.29 -2.59
C HIS A 61 5.33 10.74 -2.20
N TYR A 62 5.47 11.01 -0.90
CA TYR A 62 5.95 12.31 -0.42
C TYR A 62 7.47 12.35 -0.52
N PRO A 63 8.04 13.28 -1.32
CA PRO A 63 9.47 13.49 -1.39
C PRO A 63 10.06 13.77 0.00
N LYS A 64 11.24 13.21 0.28
CA LYS A 64 12.03 13.57 1.47
C LYS A 64 12.89 14.81 1.25
N THR A 65 12.84 15.40 0.06
CA THR A 65 13.63 16.57 -0.33
C THR A 65 13.17 17.81 0.44
N SER A 66 14.13 18.63 0.88
CA SER A 66 13.83 19.86 1.61
C SER A 66 13.04 20.85 0.74
N GLY A 67 11.80 21.18 1.16
CA GLY A 67 10.97 22.21 0.51
C GLY A 67 9.77 21.66 -0.25
N GLU A 68 9.75 20.37 -0.58
CA GLU A 68 8.58 19.68 -1.12
C GLU A 68 7.75 19.13 0.04
N SER A 69 6.49 19.55 0.11
CA SER A 69 5.57 19.17 1.20
C SER A 69 4.28 18.54 0.67
N GLN A 70 4.31 18.04 -0.56
CA GLN A 70 3.17 17.42 -1.21
C GLN A 70 3.59 16.10 -1.87
N SER A 71 2.64 15.19 -1.99
CA SER A 71 2.80 13.95 -2.75
C SER A 71 3.12 14.25 -4.20
N ALA A 72 4.02 13.44 -4.77
CA ALA A 72 4.29 13.36 -6.20
C ALA A 72 3.17 12.67 -6.99
N VAL A 73 2.10 12.17 -6.36
CA VAL A 73 0.91 11.67 -7.07
C VAL A 73 -0.08 12.83 -7.27
N ASP A 74 -0.46 13.06 -8.53
CA ASP A 74 -1.36 14.14 -8.92
C ASP A 74 -2.82 13.73 -9.01
N ASP A 75 -3.10 12.44 -9.26
CA ASP A 75 -4.48 11.94 -9.39
C ASP A 75 -5.25 12.07 -8.06
N PRO A 76 -6.32 12.88 -7.98
CA PRO A 76 -7.12 13.02 -6.76
C PRO A 76 -7.75 11.70 -6.29
N LYS A 77 -7.96 10.72 -7.18
CA LYS A 77 -8.51 9.40 -6.83
C LYS A 77 -7.56 8.55 -6.01
N PHE A 78 -6.27 8.91 -5.94
CA PHE A 78 -5.30 8.24 -5.08
C PHE A 78 -5.52 8.55 -3.60
N PHE A 79 -6.10 9.71 -3.28
CA PHE A 79 -6.27 10.18 -1.91
C PHE A 79 -7.71 9.94 -1.42
N LEU A 80 -7.84 9.43 -0.20
CA LEU A 80 -9.12 9.30 0.51
C LEU A 80 -9.52 10.61 1.19
N SER A 81 -8.54 11.41 1.60
CA SER A 81 -8.74 12.77 2.11
C SER A 81 -8.67 13.77 0.95
N PRO A 82 -9.60 14.75 0.86
CA PRO A 82 -9.49 15.85 -0.09
C PRO A 82 -8.19 16.66 0.03
N ASN A 83 -7.55 16.65 1.21
CA ASN A 83 -6.28 17.32 1.46
C ASN A 83 -5.08 16.35 1.45
N GLY A 84 -5.28 15.06 1.15
CA GLY A 84 -4.27 14.02 1.35
C GLY A 84 -2.98 14.22 0.55
N LYS A 85 -3.05 14.94 -0.56
CA LYS A 85 -1.87 15.35 -1.34
C LYS A 85 -0.93 16.29 -0.59
N ARG A 86 -1.43 17.08 0.37
CA ARG A 86 -0.64 18.08 1.12
C ARG A 86 -0.62 17.87 2.63
N ASP A 87 -1.46 16.98 3.13
CA ASP A 87 -1.57 16.64 4.53
C ASP A 87 -1.57 15.11 4.68
N PRO A 88 -0.39 14.50 4.88
CA PRO A 88 -0.28 13.05 4.99
C PRO A 88 -0.93 12.53 6.28
N ALA A 89 -1.06 13.36 7.32
CA ALA A 89 -1.77 12.99 8.54
C ALA A 89 -3.29 12.93 8.30
N ALA A 90 -3.85 13.88 7.56
CA ALA A 90 -5.26 13.83 7.15
C ALA A 90 -5.55 12.62 6.25
N GLU A 91 -4.63 12.26 5.36
CA GLU A 91 -4.76 11.05 4.54
C GLU A 91 -4.73 9.76 5.38
N LEU A 92 -3.85 9.68 6.38
CA LEU A 92 -3.79 8.52 7.27
C LEU A 92 -5.10 8.39 8.07
N TRP A 93 -5.62 9.51 8.57
CA TRP A 93 -6.89 9.53 9.28
C TRP A 93 -8.03 8.99 8.42
N ALA A 94 -8.18 9.54 7.21
CA ALA A 94 -9.20 9.12 6.26
C ALA A 94 -9.02 7.64 5.86
N THR A 95 -7.78 7.18 5.72
CA THR A 95 -7.46 5.78 5.42
C THR A 95 -7.93 4.86 6.53
N ILE A 96 -7.63 5.16 7.79
CA ILE A 96 -8.03 4.32 8.94
C ILE A 96 -9.56 4.28 9.06
N GLU A 97 -10.23 5.42 8.96
CA GLU A 97 -11.70 5.45 8.99
C GLU A 97 -12.30 4.64 7.83
N ALA A 98 -11.76 4.78 6.61
CA ALA A 98 -12.27 4.09 5.43
C ALA A 98 -12.05 2.58 5.49
N LEU A 99 -10.91 2.11 6.01
CA LEU A 99 -10.59 0.69 6.16
C LEU A 99 -11.45 -0.01 7.20
N LEU A 100 -11.92 0.71 8.23
CA LEU A 100 -12.71 0.16 9.34
C LEU A 100 -14.22 0.40 9.21
N ALA A 101 -14.63 1.26 8.28
CA ALA A 101 -16.04 1.46 7.95
C ALA A 101 -16.68 0.20 7.35
N ASP A 102 -17.98 0.02 7.55
CA ASP A 102 -18.73 -1.02 6.85
C ASP A 102 -18.77 -0.71 5.35
N ASN A 103 -18.06 -1.54 4.58
CA ASN A 103 -17.95 -1.43 3.13
C ASN A 103 -18.63 -2.63 2.42
N SER A 104 -19.50 -3.37 3.11
CA SER A 104 -20.15 -4.58 2.58
C SER A 104 -20.98 -4.34 1.33
N SER A 105 -21.49 -3.12 1.12
CA SER A 105 -22.26 -2.75 -0.07
C SER A 105 -21.42 -2.21 -1.23
N LYS A 106 -20.11 -2.00 -1.05
CA LYS A 106 -19.23 -1.43 -2.08
C LYS A 106 -18.74 -2.50 -3.03
N THR A 107 -18.51 -2.13 -4.29
CA THR A 107 -17.79 -2.99 -5.23
C THR A 107 -16.34 -3.16 -4.79
N GLU A 108 -15.63 -4.17 -5.31
CA GLU A 108 -14.20 -4.38 -5.01
C GLU A 108 -13.36 -3.12 -5.29
N LYS A 109 -13.60 -2.44 -6.41
CA LYS A 109 -12.88 -1.22 -6.80
C LYS A 109 -13.09 -0.06 -5.83
N GLU A 110 -14.27 0.03 -5.23
CA GLU A 110 -14.65 1.09 -4.29
C GLU A 110 -14.32 0.74 -2.84
N ASN A 111 -14.08 -0.55 -2.54
CA ASN A 111 -13.77 -1.03 -1.21
C ASN A 111 -12.32 -0.66 -0.84
N PRO A 112 -12.08 0.17 0.20
CA PRO A 112 -10.74 0.59 0.60
C PRO A 112 -9.81 -0.56 0.95
N ILE A 113 -10.33 -1.67 1.49
CA ILE A 113 -9.54 -2.86 1.82
C ILE A 113 -8.93 -3.50 0.56
N CYS A 114 -9.70 -3.55 -0.53
CA CYS A 114 -9.24 -4.13 -1.79
C CYS A 114 -8.48 -3.11 -2.64
N ARG A 115 -8.81 -1.82 -2.54
CA ARG A 115 -8.15 -0.74 -3.27
C ARG A 115 -6.77 -0.42 -2.70
N PHE A 116 -6.59 -0.52 -1.38
CA PHE A 116 -5.37 -0.13 -0.66
C PHE A 116 -4.80 -1.21 0.27
N PRO A 117 -4.36 -2.38 -0.26
CA PRO A 117 -3.79 -3.46 0.54
C PRO A 117 -2.48 -3.09 1.24
N ALA A 118 -1.59 -2.30 0.62
CA ALA A 118 -0.33 -1.89 1.22
C ALA A 118 -0.57 -0.88 2.36
N ARG A 119 -1.52 0.07 2.19
CA ARG A 119 -1.93 0.96 3.28
C ARG A 119 -2.63 0.21 4.41
N LYS A 120 -3.46 -0.79 4.09
CA LYS A 120 -4.05 -1.68 5.10
C LYS A 120 -2.96 -2.40 5.90
N ARG A 121 -1.94 -2.96 5.21
CA ARG A 121 -0.80 -3.58 5.87
C ARG A 121 -0.10 -2.60 6.81
N PHE A 122 0.21 -1.40 6.34
CA PHE A 122 0.85 -0.36 7.16
C PHE A 122 0.04 -0.04 8.42
N VAL A 123 -1.27 0.17 8.29
CA VAL A 123 -2.16 0.43 9.45
C VAL A 123 -2.19 -0.77 10.39
N LYS A 124 -2.31 -1.98 9.84
CA LYS A 124 -2.33 -3.23 10.61
C LYS A 124 -1.07 -3.39 11.46
N GLU A 125 0.10 -3.29 10.84
CA GLU A 125 1.39 -3.45 11.51
C GLU A 125 1.66 -2.32 12.51
N SER A 126 1.41 -1.06 12.13
CA SER A 126 1.73 0.10 12.96
C SER A 126 0.85 0.23 14.21
N LEU A 127 -0.39 -0.24 14.15
CA LEU A 127 -1.33 -0.16 15.28
C LEU A 127 -1.47 -1.47 16.07
N GLY A 128 -0.82 -2.55 15.62
CA GLY A 128 -0.87 -3.88 16.24
C GLY A 128 -2.21 -4.56 16.06
N LEU A 129 -2.84 -4.42 14.89
CA LEU A 129 -4.13 -5.02 14.56
C LEU A 129 -3.95 -6.41 13.95
N SER A 130 -5.03 -7.18 13.97
CA SER A 130 -5.18 -8.47 13.30
C SER A 130 -6.11 -8.35 12.10
N ASP A 131 -6.12 -9.34 11.21
CA ASP A 131 -7.03 -9.31 10.05
C ASP A 131 -8.52 -9.35 10.45
N GLY A 132 -8.85 -9.83 11.65
CA GLY A 132 -10.21 -9.83 12.20
C GLY A 132 -10.69 -8.47 12.71
N ASP A 133 -9.80 -7.49 12.85
CA ASP A 133 -10.17 -6.12 13.24
C ASP A 133 -10.73 -5.32 12.07
N PHE A 134 -10.52 -5.79 10.83
CA PHE A 134 -11.07 -5.17 9.63
C PHE A 134 -12.39 -5.86 9.21
N PRO A 135 -13.35 -5.11 8.66
CA PRO A 135 -14.52 -5.69 8.01
C PRO A 135 -14.14 -6.74 6.97
N ALA A 136 -14.92 -7.82 6.89
CA ALA A 136 -14.71 -8.84 5.87
C ALA A 136 -14.89 -8.23 4.46
N ALA A 137 -13.93 -8.48 3.58
CA ALA A 137 -13.98 -8.08 2.18
C ALA A 137 -13.45 -9.23 1.31
N SER A 138 -14.09 -9.43 0.17
CA SER A 138 -13.63 -10.35 -0.87
C SER A 138 -12.99 -9.53 -1.98
N CYS A 139 -11.70 -9.78 -2.26
CA CYS A 139 -10.93 -8.99 -3.22
C CYS A 139 -10.39 -9.88 -4.37
N PRO A 140 -11.26 -10.52 -5.18
CA PRO A 140 -10.84 -11.49 -6.19
C PRO A 140 -9.92 -10.91 -7.29
N ASP A 141 -10.08 -9.64 -7.68
CA ASP A 141 -9.18 -9.02 -8.65
C ASP A 141 -7.78 -8.83 -8.04
N TYR A 142 -7.71 -8.39 -6.77
CA TYR A 142 -6.45 -8.27 -6.04
C TYR A 142 -5.79 -9.65 -5.82
N ASP A 143 -6.55 -10.65 -5.41
CA ASP A 143 -6.05 -12.01 -5.18
C ASP A 143 -5.50 -12.61 -6.48
N THR A 144 -6.19 -12.38 -7.60
CA THR A 144 -5.74 -12.77 -8.94
C THR A 144 -4.45 -12.03 -9.31
N TYR A 145 -4.38 -10.74 -9.04
CA TYR A 145 -3.21 -9.91 -9.32
C TYR A 145 -1.99 -10.42 -8.55
N ILE A 146 -2.07 -10.56 -7.23
CA ILE A 146 -0.93 -10.93 -6.40
C ILE A 146 -0.50 -12.37 -6.63
N GLY A 147 -1.46 -13.27 -6.93
CA GLY A 147 -1.19 -14.65 -7.33
C GLY A 147 -0.50 -14.77 -8.69
N LYS A 148 -0.78 -13.87 -9.64
CA LYS A 148 -0.08 -13.81 -10.94
C LYS A 148 1.33 -13.27 -10.81
N VAL A 149 1.50 -12.19 -10.03
CA VAL A 149 2.82 -11.57 -9.81
C VAL A 149 3.72 -12.48 -8.99
N SER A 150 3.16 -13.14 -7.98
CA SER A 150 3.84 -14.10 -7.10
C SER A 150 5.19 -13.56 -6.59
N PRO A 151 5.22 -12.39 -5.93
CA PRO A 151 6.46 -11.69 -5.63
C PRO A 151 7.35 -12.48 -4.67
N HIS A 152 8.50 -12.96 -5.15
CA HIS A 152 9.47 -13.69 -4.33
C HIS A 152 10.80 -12.95 -4.20
N SER A 153 11.26 -12.29 -5.26
CA SER A 153 12.41 -11.39 -5.22
C SER A 153 12.25 -10.26 -6.22
N ALA A 154 13.19 -9.33 -6.24
CA ALA A 154 13.16 -8.24 -7.20
C ALA A 154 14.56 -7.86 -7.70
N SER A 155 14.60 -7.24 -8.87
CA SER A 155 15.80 -6.70 -9.49
C SER A 155 15.53 -5.29 -10.02
N ILE A 156 16.54 -4.43 -10.02
CA ILE A 156 16.49 -3.17 -10.77
C ILE A 156 17.15 -3.38 -12.13
N ILE A 157 16.44 -3.02 -13.17
CA ILE A 157 16.91 -3.10 -14.56
C ILE A 157 17.26 -1.68 -15.01
N PHE A 158 18.45 -1.51 -15.56
CA PHE A 158 18.90 -0.27 -16.16
C PHE A 158 19.10 -0.47 -17.67
N ALA A 159 18.34 0.26 -18.47
CA ALA A 159 18.52 0.32 -19.91
C ALA A 159 19.29 1.58 -20.29
N THR A 160 20.29 1.40 -21.14
CA THR A 160 21.16 2.50 -21.58
C THR A 160 20.41 3.57 -22.39
N ALA A 161 21.03 4.75 -22.48
CA ALA A 161 20.48 5.90 -23.19
C ALA A 161 20.24 5.63 -24.67
N HIS A 162 19.16 6.20 -25.20
CA HIS A 162 18.85 6.17 -26.63
C HIS A 162 18.62 7.56 -27.17
N MET A 163 19.67 8.09 -27.78
CA MET A 163 19.76 9.48 -28.24
C MET A 163 18.68 9.87 -29.26
N ASN A 164 18.05 8.90 -29.93
CA ASN A 164 17.03 9.16 -30.94
C ASN A 164 15.62 9.36 -30.34
N SER A 165 15.45 9.24 -29.02
CA SER A 165 14.18 9.53 -28.33
C SER A 165 14.43 10.41 -27.11
N PRO A 166 13.96 11.67 -27.08
CA PRO A 166 14.18 12.59 -25.97
C PRO A 166 13.75 12.03 -24.60
N GLY A 167 12.63 11.30 -24.52
CA GLY A 167 12.16 10.65 -23.28
C GLY A 167 13.00 9.46 -22.83
N SER A 168 13.96 9.00 -23.62
CA SER A 168 14.91 7.92 -23.30
C SER A 168 16.37 8.35 -23.39
N MET A 169 16.63 9.65 -23.59
CA MET A 169 17.96 10.18 -23.87
C MET A 169 18.93 10.01 -22.70
N PHE A 170 18.42 9.84 -21.47
CA PHE A 170 19.23 9.63 -20.26
C PHE A 170 19.24 8.17 -19.77
N GLY A 171 18.65 7.26 -20.55
CA GLY A 171 18.33 5.90 -20.11
C GLY A 171 17.05 5.88 -19.29
N HIS A 172 16.69 4.69 -18.80
CA HIS A 172 15.56 4.53 -17.90
C HIS A 172 15.77 3.29 -17.04
N THR A 173 15.18 3.31 -15.85
CA THR A 173 15.15 2.16 -14.94
C THR A 173 13.76 1.56 -14.87
N LEU A 174 13.68 0.26 -14.66
CA LEU A 174 12.46 -0.44 -14.28
C LEU A 174 12.75 -1.41 -13.14
N LEU A 175 11.71 -1.84 -12.43
CA LEU A 175 11.82 -2.92 -11.45
C LEU A 175 11.30 -4.21 -12.07
N LEU A 176 12.00 -5.30 -11.85
CA LEU A 176 11.53 -6.64 -12.15
C LEU A 176 11.10 -7.30 -10.84
N ILE A 177 9.89 -7.84 -10.80
CA ILE A 177 9.40 -8.70 -9.73
C ILE A 177 9.46 -10.13 -10.22
N ASP A 178 10.29 -10.93 -9.56
CA ASP A 178 10.58 -12.31 -9.92
C ASP A 178 9.75 -13.27 -9.06
N PRO A 179 9.09 -14.28 -9.67
CA PRO A 179 8.44 -15.36 -8.94
C PRO A 179 9.45 -16.34 -8.35
N ASP A 180 9.00 -17.21 -7.45
CA ASP A 180 9.85 -18.26 -6.85
C ASP A 180 10.41 -19.19 -7.94
N MET A 181 11.74 -19.22 -8.04
CA MET A 181 12.63 -20.14 -8.78
C MET A 181 12.04 -20.85 -10.02
N GLN A 182 11.25 -20.14 -10.81
CA GLN A 182 10.85 -20.48 -12.17
C GLN A 182 11.31 -19.34 -13.08
N SER A 183 11.68 -19.68 -14.31
CA SER A 183 12.32 -18.80 -15.30
C SER A 183 11.95 -17.32 -15.18
N LYS A 184 12.94 -16.43 -15.00
CA LYS A 184 12.77 -14.97 -14.86
C LYS A 184 11.94 -14.32 -15.98
N ILE A 185 11.85 -14.96 -17.14
CA ILE A 185 11.00 -14.53 -18.26
C ILE A 185 9.52 -14.45 -17.89
N LEU A 186 9.12 -15.15 -16.82
CA LEU A 186 7.77 -15.16 -16.26
C LEU A 186 7.56 -14.04 -15.22
N GLY A 187 8.61 -13.30 -14.88
CA GLY A 187 8.53 -12.14 -14.00
C GLY A 187 7.76 -10.98 -14.63
N TYR A 188 7.41 -10.00 -13.80
CA TYR A 188 6.70 -8.81 -14.23
C TYR A 188 7.57 -7.57 -14.05
N ALA A 189 7.70 -6.80 -15.12
CA ALA A 189 8.35 -5.51 -15.13
C ALA A 189 7.36 -4.43 -14.67
N VAL A 190 7.70 -3.75 -13.58
CA VAL A 190 7.08 -2.50 -13.13
C VAL A 190 7.80 -1.36 -13.84
N ASN A 191 7.09 -0.71 -14.76
CA ASN A 191 7.60 0.41 -15.53
C ASN A 191 6.81 1.68 -15.18
N TYR A 192 7.48 2.83 -15.20
CA TYR A 192 6.81 4.13 -15.09
C TYR A 192 7.15 4.96 -16.33
N ALA A 193 6.14 5.44 -17.04
CA ALA A 193 6.36 6.18 -18.30
C ALA A 193 5.27 7.21 -18.54
N ALA A 194 5.62 8.24 -19.31
CA ALA A 194 4.69 9.22 -19.84
C ALA A 194 3.73 8.59 -20.85
N GLU A 195 2.43 8.87 -20.72
CA GLU A 195 1.44 8.59 -21.74
C GLU A 195 1.43 9.73 -22.77
N VAL A 196 2.09 9.48 -23.90
CA VAL A 196 2.33 10.48 -24.95
C VAL A 196 1.23 10.41 -26.00
N ASP A 197 0.73 11.57 -26.44
CA ASP A 197 -0.17 11.66 -27.59
C ASP A 197 0.63 11.43 -28.88
N GLN A 198 0.27 10.41 -29.66
CA GLN A 198 0.96 10.07 -30.91
C GLN A 198 0.81 11.15 -32.00
N SER A 199 -0.11 12.10 -31.82
CA SER A 199 -0.29 13.24 -32.72
C SER A 199 0.62 14.43 -32.40
N ASP A 200 1.35 14.39 -31.28
CA ASP A 200 2.27 15.46 -30.91
C ASP A 200 3.46 15.55 -31.86
N ASP A 201 3.70 16.74 -32.39
CA ASP A 201 4.90 17.02 -33.17
C ASP A 201 6.16 17.06 -32.26
N PRO A 202 7.38 16.93 -32.82
CA PRO A 202 8.60 16.87 -32.02
C PRO A 202 8.82 18.07 -31.08
N PHE A 203 8.35 19.27 -31.43
CA PHE A 203 8.47 20.43 -30.57
C PHE A 203 7.47 20.36 -29.41
N SER A 204 6.21 20.06 -29.69
CA SER A 204 5.19 19.86 -28.65
C SER A 204 5.57 18.75 -27.69
N TYR A 205 6.13 17.64 -28.20
CA TYR A 205 6.65 16.54 -27.40
C TYR A 205 7.75 16.97 -26.44
N ALA A 206 8.77 17.68 -26.94
CA ALA A 206 9.85 18.17 -26.10
C ALA A 206 9.36 19.20 -25.06
N ALA A 207 8.50 20.13 -25.48
CA ALA A 207 7.97 21.17 -24.59
C ALA A 207 7.09 20.59 -23.48
N LYS A 208 6.15 19.69 -23.81
CA LYS A 208 5.29 19.04 -22.83
C LYS A 208 6.09 18.19 -21.85
N GLY A 209 7.08 17.43 -22.34
CA GLY A 209 7.95 16.61 -21.48
C GLY A 209 8.85 17.43 -20.54
N LEU A 210 9.32 18.60 -20.96
CA LEU A 210 10.09 19.51 -20.10
C LEU A 210 9.23 20.27 -19.08
N LEU A 211 7.94 20.45 -19.37
CA LEU A 211 6.99 21.19 -18.54
C LEU A 211 6.11 20.29 -17.66
N GLY A 212 6.30 18.97 -17.68
CA GLY A 212 5.51 18.04 -16.87
C GLY A 212 4.10 17.77 -17.37
N LEU A 213 3.78 18.12 -18.63
CA LEU A 213 2.40 18.13 -19.12
C LEU A 213 1.91 16.76 -19.62
N TYR A 214 2.73 15.71 -19.47
CA TYR A 214 2.30 14.35 -19.76
C TYR A 214 1.92 13.63 -18.47
N PRO A 215 0.79 12.90 -18.44
CA PRO A 215 0.51 12.03 -17.31
C PRO A 215 1.45 10.83 -17.34
N GLY A 216 2.24 10.66 -16.30
CA GLY A 216 3.08 9.51 -16.03
C GLY A 216 2.31 8.44 -15.26
N LYS A 217 2.43 7.19 -15.69
CA LYS A 217 1.70 6.06 -15.08
C LYS A 217 2.61 4.87 -14.85
N PHE A 218 2.31 4.15 -13.76
CA PHE A 218 2.86 2.81 -13.55
C PHE A 218 2.15 1.80 -14.44
N SER A 219 2.92 0.94 -15.08
CA SER A 219 2.45 -0.22 -15.81
C SER A 219 3.15 -1.47 -15.31
N LEU A 220 2.42 -2.57 -15.30
CA LEU A 220 2.94 -3.89 -14.96
C LEU A 220 2.81 -4.79 -16.19
N LEU A 221 3.93 -5.20 -16.75
CA LEU A 221 4.00 -5.93 -18.02
C LEU A 221 4.81 -7.21 -17.83
N PRO A 222 4.47 -8.31 -18.53
CA PRO A 222 5.33 -9.50 -18.56
C PRO A 222 6.74 -9.14 -19.04
N TYR A 223 7.78 -9.62 -18.35
CA TYR A 223 9.16 -9.19 -18.62
C TYR A 223 9.63 -9.52 -20.04
N TRP A 224 9.16 -10.63 -20.61
CA TRP A 224 9.48 -11.03 -21.98
C TRP A 224 9.04 -10.02 -23.04
N GLU A 225 7.93 -9.31 -22.82
CA GLU A 225 7.48 -8.24 -23.72
C GLU A 225 8.50 -7.09 -23.71
N LYS A 226 9.01 -6.75 -22.52
CA LYS A 226 9.97 -5.67 -22.36
C LYS A 226 11.36 -6.00 -22.91
N ILE A 227 11.82 -7.23 -22.71
CA ILE A 227 13.06 -7.71 -23.35
C ILE A 227 12.94 -7.68 -24.88
N ALA A 228 11.79 -8.13 -25.41
CA ALA A 228 11.56 -8.10 -26.86
C ALA A 228 11.60 -6.67 -27.42
N GLU A 229 10.99 -5.70 -26.72
CA GLU A 229 11.06 -4.28 -27.07
C GLU A 229 12.51 -3.77 -27.08
N TYR A 230 13.27 -3.94 -26.00
CA TYR A 230 14.64 -3.44 -25.90
C TYR A 230 15.62 -4.11 -26.86
N GLY A 231 15.52 -5.42 -27.01
CA GLY A 231 16.42 -6.19 -27.87
C GLY A 231 16.11 -6.01 -29.35
N ALA A 232 14.85 -6.15 -29.75
CA ALA A 232 14.48 -6.17 -31.17
C ALA A 232 14.24 -4.78 -31.77
N MET A 233 13.74 -3.83 -30.98
CA MET A 233 13.35 -2.50 -31.50
C MET A 233 14.37 -1.42 -31.16
N GLU A 234 15.00 -1.49 -29.98
CA GLU A 234 15.84 -0.40 -29.50
C GLU A 234 17.36 -0.68 -29.53
N GLN A 235 17.77 -1.95 -29.68
CA GLN A 235 19.18 -2.40 -29.72
C GLN A 235 20.04 -1.85 -28.56
N ARG A 236 19.50 -1.85 -27.35
CA ARG A 236 20.17 -1.27 -26.17
C ARG A 236 20.81 -2.32 -25.28
N ASP A 237 21.90 -1.93 -24.62
CA ASP A 237 22.43 -2.70 -23.50
C ASP A 237 21.51 -2.56 -22.29
N VAL A 238 21.19 -3.69 -21.67
CA VAL A 238 20.33 -3.81 -20.49
C VAL A 238 21.13 -4.48 -19.38
N TRP A 239 21.18 -3.84 -18.22
CA TRP A 239 21.85 -4.34 -17.04
C TRP A 239 20.83 -4.70 -15.97
N GLU A 240 21.01 -5.85 -15.35
CA GLU A 240 20.15 -6.34 -14.28
C GLU A 240 20.94 -6.42 -12.98
N TYR A 241 20.46 -5.74 -11.95
CA TYR A 241 21.04 -5.75 -10.61
C TYR A 241 20.03 -6.37 -9.65
N ARG A 242 20.37 -7.56 -9.14
CA ARG A 242 19.51 -8.25 -8.18
C ARG A 242 19.45 -7.46 -6.88
N LEU A 243 18.25 -7.20 -6.40
CA LEU A 243 18.07 -6.54 -5.12
C LEU A 243 18.21 -7.54 -3.97
N ASN A 244 18.88 -7.12 -2.92
CA ASN A 244 18.98 -7.81 -1.64
C ASN A 244 17.71 -7.59 -0.82
N LEU A 245 16.52 -7.81 -1.40
CA LEU A 245 15.23 -7.74 -0.71
C LEU A 245 14.82 -9.13 -0.21
N THR A 246 14.18 -9.18 0.95
CA THR A 246 13.46 -10.39 1.38
C THR A 246 12.18 -10.56 0.57
N GLU A 247 11.62 -11.77 0.60
CA GLU A 247 10.33 -12.07 -0.03
C GLU A 247 9.20 -11.17 0.51
N GLU A 248 9.18 -10.87 1.81
CA GLU A 248 8.20 -9.96 2.40
C GLU A 248 8.35 -8.52 1.86
N GLU A 249 9.58 -8.04 1.71
CA GLU A 249 9.84 -6.70 1.15
C GLU A 249 9.42 -6.62 -0.33
N ALA A 250 9.71 -7.67 -1.12
CA ALA A 250 9.22 -7.78 -2.50
C ALA A 250 7.69 -7.82 -2.56
N PHE A 251 7.05 -8.51 -1.61
CA PHE A 251 5.59 -8.57 -1.50
C PHE A 251 4.99 -7.19 -1.21
N ARG A 252 5.53 -6.45 -0.23
CA ARG A 252 5.10 -5.08 0.11
C ARG A 252 5.18 -4.15 -1.12
N MET A 253 6.25 -4.27 -1.89
CA MET A 253 6.42 -3.53 -3.13
C MET A 253 5.30 -3.86 -4.14
N ALA A 254 5.05 -5.13 -4.39
CA ALA A 254 4.01 -5.58 -5.30
C ALA A 254 2.61 -5.09 -4.87
N GLU A 255 2.27 -5.19 -3.58
CA GLU A 255 1.01 -4.67 -3.04
C GLU A 255 0.82 -3.18 -3.36
N HIS A 256 1.89 -2.39 -3.27
CA HIS A 256 1.77 -0.97 -3.53
C HIS A 256 1.69 -0.64 -5.03
N THR A 257 2.32 -1.43 -5.91
CA THR A 257 2.10 -1.27 -7.36
C THR A 257 0.65 -1.52 -7.76
N TRP A 258 -0.08 -2.40 -7.05
CA TRP A 258 -1.53 -2.52 -7.19
C TRP A 258 -2.24 -1.21 -6.83
N GLU A 259 -1.83 -0.51 -5.79
CA GLU A 259 -2.44 0.76 -5.37
C GLU A 259 -2.23 1.89 -6.36
N LEU A 260 -1.15 1.83 -7.15
CA LEU A 260 -0.79 2.84 -8.13
C LEU A 260 -1.41 2.60 -9.51
N ARG A 261 -2.08 1.46 -9.71
CA ARG A 261 -2.74 1.14 -10.98
C ARG A 261 -3.72 2.25 -11.36
N GLU A 262 -3.67 2.66 -12.63
CA GLU A 262 -4.52 3.71 -13.21
C GLU A 262 -4.33 5.12 -12.63
N MET A 263 -3.45 5.31 -11.64
CA MET A 263 -3.14 6.63 -11.08
C MET A 263 -2.07 7.31 -11.93
N TYR A 264 -2.12 8.63 -12.01
CA TYR A 264 -1.13 9.43 -12.71
C TYR A 264 -0.43 10.43 -11.79
N SER A 265 0.78 10.78 -12.20
CA SER A 265 1.50 11.99 -11.76
C SER A 265 1.92 12.79 -12.98
N ASP A 266 2.26 14.06 -12.80
CA ASP A 266 2.85 14.89 -13.83
C ASP A 266 4.26 14.35 -14.16
N TYR A 267 4.48 13.96 -15.42
CA TYR A 267 5.75 13.35 -15.84
C TYR A 267 6.66 14.41 -16.45
N PHE A 268 7.78 14.64 -15.77
CA PHE A 268 8.84 15.49 -16.27
C PHE A 268 10.00 14.64 -16.82
N PHE A 269 10.68 15.13 -17.86
CA PHE A 269 11.79 14.39 -18.47
C PHE A 269 13.08 14.45 -17.63
N LEU A 270 13.27 15.51 -16.85
CA LEU A 270 14.54 15.79 -16.18
C LEU A 270 14.50 15.46 -14.69
N ASP A 271 13.35 15.60 -14.06
CA ASP A 271 12.97 15.27 -12.67
C ASP A 271 11.77 14.32 -12.71
N GLU A 272 11.17 13.97 -11.56
CA GLU A 272 9.92 13.17 -11.39
C GLU A 272 9.68 12.05 -12.44
N ASN A 273 10.77 11.44 -12.91
CA ASN A 273 10.74 10.55 -14.06
C ASN A 273 10.65 9.09 -13.60
N CYS A 274 10.76 8.17 -14.55
CA CYS A 274 10.80 6.73 -14.29
C CYS A 274 11.76 6.33 -13.16
N SER A 275 12.95 6.92 -13.12
CA SER A 275 13.97 6.58 -12.14
C SER A 275 13.66 7.15 -10.76
N TYR A 276 13.04 8.33 -10.68
CA TYR A 276 12.60 8.88 -9.40
C TYR A 276 11.45 8.09 -8.78
N ASN A 277 10.39 7.88 -9.55
CA ASN A 277 9.15 7.26 -9.06
C ASN A 277 9.34 5.80 -8.60
N ILE A 278 10.31 5.09 -9.19
CA ILE A 278 10.71 3.74 -8.75
C ILE A 278 11.35 3.73 -7.36
N LEU A 279 12.00 4.81 -6.92
CA LEU A 279 12.61 4.87 -5.60
C LEU A 279 11.57 4.79 -4.49
N PHE A 280 10.37 5.36 -4.68
CA PHE A 280 9.27 5.21 -3.72
C PHE A 280 8.88 3.75 -3.54
N LEU A 281 8.86 2.95 -4.60
CA LEU A 281 8.56 1.51 -4.51
C LEU A 281 9.60 0.77 -3.65
N LEU A 282 10.88 1.14 -3.77
CA LEU A 282 11.95 0.57 -2.95
C LEU A 282 11.87 1.01 -1.48
N GLU A 283 11.50 2.27 -1.22
CA GLU A 283 11.26 2.75 0.15
C GLU A 283 10.05 2.10 0.81
N VAL A 284 9.00 1.78 0.03
CA VAL A 284 7.86 0.99 0.50
C VAL A 284 8.26 -0.46 0.77
N ALA A 285 9.09 -1.04 -0.11
CA ALA A 285 9.61 -2.40 0.04
C ALA A 285 10.39 -2.55 1.36
N ARG A 286 11.36 -1.66 1.61
CA ARG A 286 12.21 -1.64 2.81
C ARG A 286 12.02 -0.34 3.61
N PRO A 287 11.09 -0.32 4.58
CA PRO A 287 10.95 0.83 5.45
C PRO A 287 12.26 1.18 6.16
N GLY A 288 12.66 2.45 6.09
CA GLY A 288 13.88 2.97 6.73
C GLY A 288 14.99 3.35 5.77
N VAL A 289 14.95 2.91 4.51
CA VAL A 289 15.82 3.48 3.47
C VAL A 289 15.32 4.86 3.06
N SER A 290 16.26 5.72 2.65
CA SER A 290 15.97 7.06 2.17
C SER A 290 16.67 7.25 0.83
N LEU A 291 15.92 7.04 -0.24
CA LEU A 291 16.35 7.13 -1.63
C LEU A 291 15.84 8.41 -2.29
N THR A 292 14.69 8.95 -1.86
CA THR A 292 14.06 10.09 -2.54
C THR A 292 14.58 11.46 -2.08
N GLY A 293 15.23 11.54 -0.92
CA GLY A 293 15.64 12.82 -0.32
C GLY A 293 16.84 13.52 -0.96
N GLY A 294 17.58 12.84 -1.85
CA GLY A 294 18.76 13.37 -2.52
C GLY A 294 18.47 14.22 -3.77
N TYR A 295 17.21 14.26 -4.22
CA TYR A 295 16.84 14.77 -5.53
C TYR A 295 15.96 16.02 -5.39
N GLY A 296 16.55 17.20 -5.63
CA GLY A 296 15.85 18.49 -5.70
C GLY A 296 16.06 19.22 -7.03
N GLY A 297 16.41 18.47 -8.07
CA GLY A 297 16.77 18.94 -9.40
C GLY A 297 16.68 17.79 -10.39
N TRP A 298 17.65 17.64 -11.30
CA TRP A 298 17.59 16.57 -12.29
C TRP A 298 17.83 15.18 -11.67
N VAL A 299 16.96 14.24 -12.00
CA VAL A 299 17.07 12.83 -11.62
C VAL A 299 17.62 12.05 -12.80
N ILE A 300 18.90 11.70 -12.72
CA ILE A 300 19.56 10.88 -13.74
C ILE A 300 19.46 9.42 -13.30
N PRO A 301 18.97 8.50 -14.18
CA PRO A 301 18.81 7.08 -13.85
C PRO A 301 20.06 6.43 -13.24
N LEU A 302 21.25 6.74 -13.76
CA LEU A 302 22.51 6.21 -13.23
C LEU A 302 22.78 6.63 -11.78
N ASP A 303 22.36 7.83 -11.36
CA ASP A 303 22.55 8.30 -10.00
C ASP A 303 21.60 7.59 -9.04
N THR A 304 20.35 7.34 -9.48
CA THR A 304 19.40 6.53 -8.70
C THR A 304 19.91 5.12 -8.45
N LEU A 305 20.57 4.50 -9.44
CA LEU A 305 21.20 3.18 -9.26
C LEU A 305 22.36 3.21 -8.25
N LYS A 306 23.18 4.27 -8.26
CA LYS A 306 24.27 4.43 -7.27
C LYS A 306 23.69 4.53 -5.86
N ASP A 307 22.63 5.30 -5.66
CA ASP A 307 21.99 5.43 -4.34
C ASP A 307 21.43 4.09 -3.84
N VAL A 308 20.83 3.30 -4.74
CA VAL A 308 20.35 1.94 -4.42
C VAL A 308 21.53 1.03 -3.99
N ILE A 309 22.67 1.12 -4.68
CA ILE A 309 23.89 0.39 -4.31
C ILE A 309 24.42 0.88 -2.95
N ASP A 310 24.50 2.19 -2.72
CA ASP A 310 25.04 2.80 -1.50
C ASP A 310 24.18 2.49 -0.26
N GLN A 311 22.88 2.29 -0.44
CA GLN A 311 21.96 1.81 0.61
C GLN A 311 22.00 0.29 0.82
N ASN A 312 22.96 -0.43 0.20
CA ASN A 312 23.12 -1.89 0.26
C ASN A 312 21.86 -2.66 -0.16
N LEU A 313 21.10 -2.11 -1.12
CA LEU A 313 19.93 -2.76 -1.70
C LEU A 313 20.28 -3.70 -2.85
N VAL A 314 21.51 -3.68 -3.37
CA VAL A 314 22.00 -4.62 -4.40
C VAL A 314 22.80 -5.75 -3.73
N ALA A 315 22.60 -6.98 -4.19
CA ALA A 315 23.22 -8.21 -3.66
C ALA A 315 24.61 -8.51 -4.26
#